data_AF-A0A162PJH8-F1
#
_entry.id   AF-A0A162PJH8-F1
#
_cell.length_a   1.000
_cell.length_b   1.000
_cell.length_c   1.000
_cell.angle_alpha   90.00
_cell.angle_beta   90.00
_cell.angle_gamma   90.00
#
_symmetry.space_group_name_H-M   'P 1'
#
loop_
_entity.id
_entity.type
_entity.pdbx_description
1 polymer ?
#
loop_
_entity_poly.entity_id
_entity_poly.type
_entity_poly.pdbx_seq_one_letter_code
_entity_poly.pdbx_strand_id
1 'polypeptide(L)' 'MFMLYGPQAPTALTNGPPFIEQEVEVTADFLTKLRKERVRSIEPRQSAKDHWKTIAMAAHEATLFRKCDSS' A
#
# COMPACT_ATOMS: atom_id res chain seq x y z
N MET A 1 8.79 -8.68 -0.89
CA MET A 1 8.76 -7.97 -2.18
C MET A 1 8.04 -6.64 -1.96
N PHE A 2 8.50 -5.56 -2.59
CA PHE A 2 7.81 -4.26 -2.56
C PHE A 2 7.26 -3.96 -3.95
N MET A 3 6.07 -3.38 -4.03
CA MET A 3 5.44 -2.94 -5.28
C MET A 3 5.04 -1.49 -5.09
N LEU A 4 5.55 -0.62 -5.95
CA LEU A 4 5.17 0.80 -5.99
C LEU A 4 4.06 0.95 -7.01
N TYR A 5 3.14 1.89 -6.75
CA TYR A 5 2.00 2.17 -7.62
C TYR A 5 1.18 0.90 -7.93
N GLY A 6 1.04 0.03 -6.93
CA GLY A 6 0.40 -1.29 -7.05
C GLY A 6 -1.08 -1.32 -6.62
N PRO A 7 -1.75 -2.46 -6.81
CA PRO A 7 -3.13 -2.65 -6.35
C PRO A 7 -3.28 -2.35 -4.84
N GLN A 8 -4.40 -1.75 -4.45
CA GLN A 8 -4.71 -1.30 -3.08
C GLN A 8 -3.88 -0.11 -2.55
N ALA A 9 -2.98 0.46 -3.35
CA ALA A 9 -2.49 1.81 -3.14
C ALA A 9 -3.40 2.83 -3.86
N PRO A 10 -3.44 4.10 -3.41
CA PRO A 10 -4.22 5.16 -4.06
C PRO A 10 -4.06 5.25 -5.58
N THR A 11 -2.87 4.95 -6.13
CA THR A 11 -2.60 4.75 -7.56
C THR A 11 -3.28 5.74 -8.50
N ALA A 12 -4.26 5.29 -9.29
CA ALA A 12 -4.96 6.09 -10.30
C ALA A 12 -5.87 7.17 -9.67
N LEU A 13 -6.14 7.08 -8.37
CA LEU A 13 -6.89 8.07 -7.61
C LEU A 13 -6.01 9.20 -7.06
N THR A 14 -4.70 9.19 -7.34
CA THR A 14 -3.75 10.26 -6.98
C THR A 14 -2.91 10.68 -8.17
N ASN A 15 -2.19 11.80 -8.01
CA ASN A 15 -1.16 12.17 -8.97
C ASN A 15 0.01 11.18 -8.87
N GLY A 16 0.34 10.52 -9.98
CA GLY A 16 1.33 9.44 -10.02
C GLY A 16 2.71 9.84 -9.47
N PRO A 17 3.42 10.82 -10.05
CA PRO A 17 4.79 11.12 -9.66
C PRO A 17 4.96 11.49 -8.18
N PRO A 18 4.18 12.43 -7.58
CA PRO A 18 4.32 12.75 -6.17
C PRO A 18 3.98 11.57 -5.25
N PHE A 19 3.02 10.72 -5.64
CA PHE A 19 2.65 9.56 -4.84
C PHE A 19 3.74 8.47 -4.88
N ILE A 20 4.35 8.24 -6.06
CA ILE A 20 5.49 7.33 -6.20
C ILE A 20 6.67 7.81 -5.35
N GLU A 21 6.98 9.11 -5.34
CA GLU A 21 8.03 9.68 -4.50
C GLU A 21 7.81 9.33 -3.01
N GLN A 22 6.58 9.50 -2.52
CA GLN A 22 6.21 9.14 -1.15
C GLN A 22 6.37 7.64 -0.86
N GLU A 23 5.93 6.76 -1.76
CA GLU A 23 6.08 5.31 -1.59
C GLU A 23 7.56 4.87 -1.62
N VAL A 24 8.39 5.52 -2.46
CA VAL A 24 9.83 5.31 -2.52
C VAL A 24 10.49 5.70 -1.21
N GLU A 25 10.15 6.85 -0.64
CA GLU A 25 10.71 7.33 0.63
C GLU A 25 10.44 6.32 1.76
N VAL A 26 9.18 5.90 1.93
CA VAL A 26 8.79 4.91 2.94
C VAL A 26 9.51 3.57 2.72
N THR A 27 9.62 3.12 1.47
CA THR A 27 10.31 1.87 1.14
C THR A 27 11.81 1.95 1.45
N ALA A 28 12.45 3.07 1.12
CA ALA A 28 13.86 3.30 1.38
C ALA A 28 14.16 3.33 2.90
N ASP A 29 13.33 4.00 3.68
CA ASP A 29 13.44 4.03 5.14
C ASP A 29 13.27 2.64 5.75
N PHE A 30 12.28 1.89 5.26
CA PHE A 30 12.02 0.53 5.74
C PHE A 30 13.19 -0.40 5.44
N LEU A 31 13.75 -0.36 4.23
CA LEU A 31 14.93 -1.12 3.86
C LEU A 31 16.16 -0.73 4.68
N THR A 32 16.34 0.56 4.95
CA THR A 32 17.43 1.07 5.78
C THR A 32 17.34 0.52 7.21
N LYS A 33 16.14 0.52 7.78
CA LYS A 33 15.88 -0.08 9.09
C LYS A 33 16.20 -1.58 9.11
N LEU A 34 15.70 -2.36 8.14
CA LEU A 34 15.96 -3.80 8.07
C LEU A 34 17.47 -4.12 7.98
N ARG A 35 18.22 -3.34 7.20
CA ARG A 35 19.69 -3.49 7.10
C ARG A 35 20.36 -3.20 8.44
N LYS A 36 19.97 -2.12 9.12
CA LYS A 36 20.48 -1.74 10.45
C LYS A 36 20.21 -2.82 11.49
N GLU A 37 19.03 -3.42 11.46
CA GLU A 37 18.60 -4.48 12.39
C GLU A 37 19.06 -5.89 11.98
N ARG A 38 19.79 -6.02 10.86
CA ARG A 38 20.24 -7.30 10.28
C ARG A 38 19.11 -8.30 10.02
N VAL A 39 17.93 -7.79 9.66
CA VAL A 39 16.78 -8.62 9.29
C VAL A 39 16.94 -9.12 7.86
N ARG A 40 16.93 -10.44 7.67
CA ARG A 40 17.16 -11.07 6.36
C ARG A 40 15.93 -11.04 5.45
N SER A 41 14.74 -11.21 6.03
CA SER A 41 13.49 -11.22 5.29
C SER A 41 12.34 -10.79 6.20
N ILE A 42 11.30 -10.26 5.56
CA ILE A 42 10.02 -9.97 6.17
C ILE A 42 8.92 -10.49 5.24
N GLU A 43 7.82 -10.91 5.84
CA GLU A 43 6.61 -11.28 5.13
C GLU A 43 5.40 -10.74 5.91
N PRO A 44 4.43 -10.07 5.26
CA PRO A 44 3.24 -9.61 5.95
C PRO A 44 2.45 -10.80 6.50
N ARG A 45 2.03 -10.70 7.76
CA ARG A 45 1.15 -11.70 8.38
C ARG A 45 -0.19 -11.74 7.65
N GLN A 46 -0.82 -12.92 7.60
CA GLN A 46 -2.16 -13.06 7.00
C GLN A 46 -3.16 -12.10 7.64
N SER A 47 -3.16 -11.99 8.97
CA SER A 47 -4.03 -11.06 9.70
C SER A 47 -3.81 -9.59 9.33
N ALA A 48 -2.57 -9.19 9.02
CA ALA A 48 -2.28 -7.83 8.56
C ALA A 48 -2.82 -7.59 7.14
N LYS A 49 -2.73 -8.60 6.26
CA LYS A 49 -3.31 -8.54 4.91
C LYS A 49 -4.85 -8.42 4.98
N ASP A 50 -5.50 -9.24 5.80
CA ASP A 50 -6.96 -9.23 5.96
C ASP A 50 -7.46 -7.93 6.57
N HIS A 51 -6.72 -7.40 7.55
CA HIS A 51 -7.02 -6.12 8.16
C HIS A 51 -6.92 -4.96 7.17
N TRP A 52 -5.84 -4.91 6.37
CA TRP A 52 -5.68 -3.89 5.33
C TRP A 52 -6.79 -3.95 4.29
N LYS A 53 -7.15 -5.16 3.84
CA LYS A 53 -8.28 -5.37 2.92
C LYS A 53 -9.57 -4.79 3.50
N THR A 54 -9.83 -5.04 4.78
CA THR A 54 -11.02 -4.52 5.47
C THR A 54 -11.06 -2.99 5.47
N ILE A 55 -9.93 -2.35 5.77
CA ILE A 55 -9.82 -0.88 5.75
C ILE A 55 -10.06 -0.32 4.36
N ALA A 56 -9.38 -0.87 3.34
CA ALA A 56 -9.52 -0.41 1.96
C ALA A 56 -10.95 -0.59 1.44
N MET A 57 -11.59 -1.72 1.74
CA MET A 57 -12.99 -1.96 1.38
C MET A 57 -13.92 -1.00 2.13
N ALA A 58 -13.74 -0.78 3.43
CA ALA A 58 -14.57 0.15 4.19
C ALA A 58 -14.49 1.59 3.63
N ALA A 59 -13.29 2.03 3.23
CA ALA A 59 -13.11 3.32 2.59
C ALA A 59 -13.83 3.39 1.22
N HIS A 60 -13.75 2.34 0.42
CA HIS A 60 -14.46 2.25 -0.86
C HIS A 60 -15.98 2.27 -0.68
N GLU A 61 -16.50 1.45 0.24
CA GLU A 61 -17.93 1.33 0.57
C GLU A 61 -18.55 2.64 1.08
N ALA A 62 -17.75 3.49 1.75
CA ALA A 62 -18.17 4.79 2.24
C ALA A 62 -18.32 5.86 1.14
N THR A 63 -17.97 5.54 -0.11
CA THR A 63 -18.01 6.47 -1.25
C THR A 63 -19.00 6.01 -2.32
N LEU A 64 -19.24 6.86 -3.31
CA LEU A 64 -20.06 6.50 -4.47
C LEU A 64 -19.34 5.58 -5.47
N PHE A 65 -18.02 5.36 -5.34
CA PHE A 65 -17.25 4.47 -6.21
C PHE A 65 -17.86 3.07 -6.26
N ARG A 66 -18.41 2.58 -5.15
CA ARG A 66 -19.11 1.29 -5.09
C ARG A 66 -20.24 1.11 -6.11
N LYS A 67 -20.84 2.20 -6.60
CA LYS A 67 -21.94 2.14 -7.56
C LYS A 67 -21.47 2.06 -9.02
N CYS A 68 -20.17 2.14 -9.27
CA CYS A 68 -19.60 2.09 -10.61
C CYS A 68 -18.96 0.73 -10.88
N ASP A 69 -19.24 0.16 -12.06
CA ASP A 69 -18.70 -1.14 -12.50
C ASP A 69 -17.22 -1.07 -12.93
N SER A 70 -16.66 0.14 -13.02
CA SER A 70 -15.29 0.41 -13.47
C SER A 70 -14.28 0.61 -12.34
N SER A 71 -14.70 0.45 -11.08
CA SER A 71 -13.91 0.73 -9.87
C SER A 71 -13.65 -0.51 -9.03
#